data_AF-A0A1Q6XDJ6-F1
#
_entry.id   AF-A0A1Q6XDJ6-F1
#
_cell.length_a   1.000
_cell.length_b   1.000
_cell.length_c   1.000
_cell.angle_alpha   90.00
_cell.angle_beta   90.00
_cell.angle_gamma   90.00
#
_symmetry.space_group_name_H-M   'P 1'
#
loop_
_entity.id
_entity.type
_entity.pdbx_description
1 polymer ?
#
loop_
_entity_poly.entity_id
_entity_poly.type
_entity_poly.pdbx_seq_one_letter_code
_entity_poly.pdbx_strand_id
1 'polypeptide(L)'
;MTVARLRQHHSQELAYRQSDGFEVTLFWHPVTDGLTVCVCDQRRGSYFEIRPEPHQALDVFYHPYAYASFSTVRYEDERLAA
;
A
#
# COMPACT_ATOMS: atom_id res chain seq x y z
N MET A 1 6.86 0.54 31.96
CA MET A 1 5.87 0.86 30.92
C MET A 1 6.07 -0.13 29.78
N THR A 2 5.22 -1.13 29.69
CA THR A 2 5.37 -2.23 28.72
C THR A 2 4.95 -1.71 27.35
N VAL A 3 5.93 -1.47 26.47
CA VAL A 3 5.64 -1.29 25.04
C VAL A 3 5.01 -2.58 24.55
N ALA A 4 3.72 -2.53 24.24
CA ALA A 4 3.03 -3.64 23.60
C ALA A 4 3.80 -3.93 22.30
N ARG A 5 4.46 -5.09 22.24
CA ARG A 5 5.02 -5.64 21.02
C ARG A 5 3.83 -5.86 20.09
N LEU A 6 3.47 -4.83 19.32
CA LEU A 6 2.53 -4.94 18.20
C LEU A 6 3.01 -6.16 17.43
N ARG A 7 2.14 -7.16 17.35
CA ARG A 7 2.40 -8.37 16.58
C ARG A 7 2.87 -7.89 15.21
N GLN A 8 4.16 -8.07 14.93
CA GLN A 8 4.70 -7.93 13.61
C GLN A 8 4.03 -9.04 12.80
N HIS A 9 2.83 -8.76 12.29
CA HIS A 9 2.21 -9.59 11.28
C HIS A 9 3.15 -9.41 10.08
N HIS A 10 4.08 -10.35 9.94
CA HIS A 10 5.14 -10.35 8.94
C HIS A 10 4.47 -10.43 7.57
N SER A 11 4.06 -9.27 7.05
CA SER A 11 3.52 -9.12 5.72
C SER A 11 4.64 -9.42 4.75
N GLN A 12 4.41 -10.40 3.89
CA GLN A 12 5.36 -10.79 2.87
C GLN A 12 5.22 -9.84 1.69
N GLU A 13 6.31 -9.19 1.28
CA GLU A 13 6.34 -8.48 0.02
C GLU A 13 6.28 -9.49 -1.14
N LEU A 14 5.33 -9.28 -2.05
CA LEU A 14 5.17 -10.11 -3.25
C LEU A 14 5.71 -9.40 -4.50
N ALA A 15 5.54 -8.08 -4.59
CA ALA A 15 6.00 -7.29 -5.71
C ALA A 15 6.24 -5.84 -5.28
N TYR A 16 7.22 -5.21 -5.91
CA TYR A 16 7.55 -3.80 -5.74
C TYR A 16 7.82 -3.18 -7.11
N ARG A 17 7.38 -1.94 -7.29
CA ARG A 17 7.76 -1.10 -8.42
C ARG A 17 7.95 0.34 -7.98
N GLN A 18 8.88 1.01 -8.66
CA GLN A 18 9.18 2.41 -8.45
C GLN A 18 9.36 3.09 -9.80
N SER A 19 8.76 4.27 -9.97
CA SER A 19 8.91 5.08 -11.17
C SER A 19 8.79 6.55 -10.78
N ASP A 20 9.86 7.33 -10.97
CA ASP A 20 9.84 8.80 -10.85
C ASP A 20 9.05 9.33 -9.63
N GLY A 21 9.46 8.95 -8.42
CA GLY A 21 8.82 9.38 -7.16
C GLY A 21 7.47 8.70 -6.85
N PHE A 22 7.04 7.73 -7.67
CA PHE A 22 5.85 6.92 -7.45
C PHE A 22 6.24 5.46 -7.15
N GLU A 23 5.89 4.99 -5.96
CA GLU A 23 6.21 3.67 -5.45
C GLU A 23 4.94 2.88 -5.19
N VAL A 24 4.93 1.61 -5.57
CA VAL A 24 3.83 0.69 -5.30
C VAL A 24 4.37 -0.64 -4.82
N THR A 25 3.83 -1.12 -3.71
CA THR A 25 4.23 -2.38 -3.08
C THR A 25 3.01 -3.26 -2.86
N LEU A 26 3.07 -4.51 -3.29
CA LEU A 26 2.06 -5.52 -3.00
C LEU A 26 2.53 -6.39 -1.83
N PHE A 27 1.74 -6.42 -0.78
CA PHE A 27 1.95 -7.25 0.40
C PHE A 27 0.90 -8.34 0.51
N TRP A 28 1.33 -9.50 1.02
CA TRP A 28 0.47 -10.57 1.49
C TRP A 28 0.56 -10.73 3.00
N HIS A 29 -0.59 -10.86 3.64
CA HIS A 29 -0.73 -11.02 5.07
C HIS A 29 -1.12 -12.47 5.38
N PRO A 30 -0.16 -13.34 5.73
CA PRO A 30 -0.43 -14.78 5.89
C PRO A 30 -1.40 -15.11 7.02
N VAL A 31 -1.57 -14.22 7.99
CA VAL A 31 -2.48 -14.42 9.13
C VAL A 31 -3.94 -14.24 8.75
N THR A 32 -4.22 -13.30 7.84
CA THR A 32 -5.59 -12.97 7.40
C THR A 32 -5.87 -13.45 5.98
N ASP A 33 -4.87 -14.08 5.34
CA ASP A 33 -4.82 -14.39 3.91
C ASP A 33 -5.20 -13.20 3.02
N GLY A 34 -4.86 -12.00 3.47
CA GLY A 34 -5.24 -10.74 2.83
C GLY A 34 -4.14 -10.18 1.96
N LEU A 35 -4.51 -9.38 0.96
CA LEU A 35 -3.56 -8.61 0.15
C LEU A 35 -3.73 -7.11 0.42
N THR A 36 -2.62 -6.39 0.41
CA THR A 36 -2.59 -4.94 0.52
C THR A 36 -1.68 -4.38 -0.54
N VAL A 37 -2.20 -3.45 -1.34
CA VAL A 37 -1.40 -2.63 -2.26
C VAL A 37 -1.17 -1.29 -1.60
N CYS A 38 0.09 -1.01 -1.29
CA CYS A 38 0.56 0.23 -0.72
C CYS A 38 1.08 1.13 -1.86
N VAL A 39 0.69 2.39 -1.86
CA VAL A 39 1.07 3.38 -2.86
C VAL A 39 1.63 4.60 -2.16
N CYS A 40 2.85 4.99 -2.54
CA CYS A 40 3.51 6.20 -2.10
C CYS A 40 3.80 7.06 -3.33
N ASP A 41 3.13 8.19 -3.45
CA ASP A 41 3.38 9.20 -4.48
C ASP A 41 4.08 10.39 -3.82
N GLN A 42 5.42 10.37 -3.85
CA GLN A 42 6.25 11.42 -3.29
C GLN A 42 6.10 12.74 -4.04
N ARG A 43 5.68 12.72 -5.31
CA ARG A 43 5.45 13.94 -6.08
C ARG A 43 4.21 14.70 -5.61
N ARG A 44 3.24 13.97 -5.07
CA ARG A 44 2.00 14.52 -4.51
C ARG A 44 1.98 14.54 -2.98
N GLY A 45 3.02 14.04 -2.32
CA GLY A 45 3.01 13.80 -0.88
C GLY A 45 1.84 12.92 -0.44
N SER A 46 1.41 11.99 -1.29
CA SER A 46 0.20 11.19 -1.10
C SER A 46 0.57 9.74 -0.82
N TYR A 47 -0.06 9.17 0.20
CA TYR A 47 0.09 7.78 0.57
C TYR A 47 -1.30 7.15 0.71
N PHE A 48 -1.50 5.99 0.10
CA PHE A 48 -2.74 5.26 0.30
C PHE A 48 -2.56 3.75 0.18
N GLU A 49 -3.49 3.04 0.82
CA GLU A 49 -3.52 1.58 0.82
C GLU A 49 -4.86 1.10 0.27
N ILE A 50 -4.79 0.11 -0.62
CA ILE A 50 -5.95 -0.57 -1.18
C ILE A 50 -5.89 -2.03 -0.74
N ARG A 51 -7.03 -2.58 -0.31
CA ARG A 51 -7.18 -4.01 -0.05
C ARG A 51 -7.92 -4.65 -1.22
N PRO A 52 -7.21 -5.13 -2.25
CA PRO A 52 -7.85 -5.79 -3.37
C PRO A 52 -8.29 -7.21 -2.99
N GLU A 53 -9.30 -7.70 -3.70
CA GLU A 53 -9.57 -9.12 -3.76
C GLU A 53 -8.41 -9.86 -4.49
N PRO A 54 -8.11 -11.13 -4.16
CA PRO A 54 -6.95 -11.87 -4.68
C PRO A 54 -6.78 -11.83 -6.21
N HIS A 55 -7.88 -12.02 -6.92
CA HIS A 55 -7.92 -12.01 -8.40
C HIS A 55 -7.67 -10.63 -9.04
N GLN A 56 -7.81 -9.54 -8.29
CA GLN A 56 -7.59 -8.17 -8.77
C GLN A 56 -6.26 -7.58 -8.32
N ALA A 57 -5.52 -8.27 -7.43
CA ALA A 57 -4.35 -7.70 -6.78
C ALA A 57 -3.26 -7.24 -7.76
N LEU A 58 -3.01 -8.00 -8.82
CA LEU A 58 -2.07 -7.59 -9.87
C LEU A 58 -2.59 -6.39 -10.67
N ASP A 59 -3.88 -6.35 -10.99
CA ASP A 59 -4.48 -5.22 -11.72
C ASP A 59 -4.41 -3.93 -10.89
N VAL A 60 -4.73 -4.01 -9.59
CA VAL A 60 -4.57 -2.89 -8.64
C VAL A 60 -3.10 -2.50 -8.47
N PHE A 61 -2.19 -3.47 -8.44
CA PHE A 61 -0.75 -3.19 -8.39
C PHE A 61 -0.29 -2.42 -9.63
N TYR A 62 -0.80 -2.75 -10.83
CA TYR A 62 -0.44 -2.05 -12.06
C TYR A 62 -1.15 -0.71 -12.23
N HIS A 63 -2.40 -0.59 -11.79
CA HIS A 63 -3.27 0.57 -11.99
C HIS A 63 -3.92 1.08 -10.69
N PRO A 64 -3.16 1.39 -9.64
CA PRO A 64 -3.73 1.68 -8.32
C PRO A 64 -4.60 2.94 -8.30
N TYR A 65 -4.31 3.93 -9.15
CA TYR A 65 -5.13 5.14 -9.25
C TYR A 65 -6.53 4.90 -9.83
N ALA A 66 -6.73 3.86 -10.64
CA ALA A 66 -8.07 3.46 -11.09
C ALA A 66 -8.93 2.94 -9.92
N TYR A 67 -8.28 2.41 -8.88
CA TYR A 67 -8.89 1.84 -7.69
C TYR A 67 -8.73 2.73 -6.45
N ALA A 68 -8.16 3.92 -6.58
CA ALA A 68 -7.89 4.80 -5.44
C ALA A 68 -9.17 5.07 -4.65
N SER A 69 -10.35 5.18 -5.28
CA SER A 69 -11.64 5.39 -4.60
C SER A 69 -12.02 4.27 -3.60
N PHE A 70 -11.39 3.10 -3.72
CA PHE A 70 -11.57 1.96 -2.80
C PHE A 70 -10.46 1.86 -1.75
N SER A 71 -9.58 2.86 -1.64
CA SER A 71 -8.52 2.87 -0.64
C SER A 71 -9.10 2.90 0.77
N THR A 72 -8.57 2.04 1.64
CA THR A 72 -8.97 1.98 3.05
C THR A 72 -8.31 3.05 3.90
N VAL A 73 -7.15 3.56 3.45
CA VAL A 73 -6.40 4.64 4.09
C VAL A 73 -5.94 5.59 3.00
N ARG A 74 -6.14 6.89 3.22
CA ARG A 74 -5.51 7.96 2.44
C ARG A 74 -4.89 8.97 3.39
N TYR A 75 -3.64 9.28 3.16
CA TYR A 75 -2.93 10.38 3.77
C TYR A 75 -2.42 11.28 2.64
N GLU A 76 -2.91 12.51 2.60
CA GLU A 76 -2.53 13.50 1.59
C GLU A 76 -1.87 14.65 2.36
N ASP A 77 -0.56 14.79 2.23
CA ASP A 77 0.19 15.88 2.85
C ASP A 77 1.14 16.50 1.82
N GLU A 78 0.65 17.57 1.19
CA GLU A 78 1.36 18.30 0.14
C GLU A 78 2.71 18.87 0.62
N ARG A 79 2.94 18.98 1.95
CA ARG A 79 4.22 19.43 2.50
C ARG A 79 5.31 18.36 2.47
N LEU A 80 4.94 17.11 2.24
CA LEU A 80 5.85 15.99 2.03
C LEU A 80 6.21 15.80 0.54
N ALA A 81 5.64 16.62 -0.35
CA ALA A 81 6.01 16.59 -1.76
C ALA A 81 7.47 17.03 -1.94
N ALA A 82 8.25 16.23 -2.67
CA ALA A 82 9.68 16.44 -2.93
C ALA A 82 9.96 17.44 -4.05
#